data_AF-A0A838RIX9-F1
#
_entry.id   AF-A0A838RIX9-F1
#
_cell.length_a   1.000
_cell.length_b   1.000
_cell.length_c   1.000
_cell.angle_alpha   90.00
_cell.angle_beta   90.00
_cell.angle_gamma   90.00
#
_symmetry.space_group_name_H-M   'P 1'
#
loop_
_entity.id
_entity.type
_entity.pdbx_description
1 polymer ?
#
loop_
_entity_poly.entity_id
_entity_poly.type
_entity_poly.pdbx_seq_one_letter_code
_entity_poly.pdbx_strand_id
1 'polypeptide(L)' 'MARRRAVFTNLSQPMPLHEKVYKLTRNIWRRIALRQDCCGNHGEPGC' A
#
# COMPACT_ATOMS: atom_id res chain seq x y z
N MET A 1 -7.33 15.96 6.58
CA MET A 1 -7.83 14.65 7.07
C MET A 1 -8.15 13.70 5.90
N ALA A 2 -7.16 13.26 5.09
CA ALA A 2 -7.45 12.49 3.87
C ALA A 2 -6.36 11.45 3.51
N ARG A 3 -5.70 10.82 4.48
CA ARG A 3 -4.49 10.00 4.22
C ARG A 3 -4.58 8.52 4.63
N ARG A 4 -5.73 8.07 5.13
CA ARG A 4 -5.99 6.66 5.52
C ARG A 4 -6.81 5.88 4.50
N ARG A 5 -7.62 6.54 3.67
CA ARG A 5 -8.52 5.88 2.72
C ARG A 5 -7.76 5.21 1.57
N ALA A 6 -6.70 5.84 1.04
CA ALA A 6 -5.92 5.34 -0.09
C ALA A 6 -5.37 3.91 0.13
N VAL A 7 -4.82 3.65 1.32
CA VAL A 7 -4.22 2.36 1.74
C VAL A 7 -5.16 1.15 1.55
N PHE A 8 -6.46 1.36 1.77
CA PHE A 8 -7.48 0.31 1.62
C PHE A 8 -8.19 0.36 0.26
N THR A 9 -8.00 1.41 -0.52
CA THR A 9 -8.68 1.57 -1.83
C THR A 9 -8.09 0.59 -2.85
N ASN A 10 -6.80 0.30 -2.74
CA ASN A 10 -6.08 -0.64 -3.62
C ASN A 10 -6.11 -2.09 -3.14
N LEU A 11 -6.73 -2.38 -1.99
CA LEU A 11 -6.85 -3.74 -1.48
C LEU A 11 -7.75 -4.63 -2.34
N SER A 12 -8.62 -4.07 -3.18
CA SER A 12 -9.49 -4.84 -4.08
C SER A 12 -8.82 -5.24 -5.39
N GLN A 13 -7.52 -4.93 -5.60
CA GLN A 13 -6.85 -5.33 -6.83
C GLN A 13 -6.84 -6.87 -7.00
N PRO A 14 -7.14 -7.36 -8.22
CA PRO A 14 -7.08 -8.78 -8.56
C PRO A 14 -5.63 -9.18 -8.75
N MET A 15 -5.01 -9.67 -7.66
CA MET A 15 -3.65 -10.18 -7.67
C MET A 15 -3.50 -11.31 -6.66
N PRO A 16 -2.55 -12.23 -6.85
CA PRO A 16 -2.39 -13.40 -5.99
C PRO A 16 -2.07 -12.98 -4.54
N LEU A 17 -2.60 -13.75 -3.57
CA LEU A 17 -2.54 -13.40 -2.15
C LEU A 17 -1.11 -13.17 -1.63
N HIS A 18 -0.13 -13.92 -2.15
CA HIS A 18 1.27 -13.77 -1.75
C HIS A 18 1.85 -12.41 -2.15
N GLU A 19 1.63 -11.96 -3.39
CA GLU A 19 2.03 -10.62 -3.84
C GLU A 19 1.28 -9.54 -3.06
N LYS A 20 0.03 -9.81 -2.67
CA LYS A 20 -0.80 -8.88 -1.89
C LYS A 20 -0.28 -8.60 -0.52
N VAL A 21 0.05 -9.65 0.22
CA VAL A 21 0.65 -9.49 1.54
C VAL A 21 2.04 -8.86 1.41
N TYR A 22 2.85 -9.25 0.41
CA TYR A 22 4.18 -8.67 0.20
C TYR A 22 4.14 -7.17 -0.09
N LYS A 23 3.33 -6.73 -1.06
CA LYS A 23 3.21 -5.31 -1.43
C LYS A 23 2.60 -4.48 -0.30
N LEU A 24 1.56 -5.00 0.36
CA LEU A 24 0.92 -4.35 1.50
C LEU A 24 1.92 -4.10 2.64
N THR A 25 2.63 -5.14 3.08
CA THR A 25 3.61 -5.04 4.18
C THR A 25 4.78 -4.13 3.82
N ARG A 26 5.31 -4.24 2.59
CA ARG A 26 6.39 -3.39 2.10
C ARG A 26 6.00 -1.90 2.05
N ASN A 27 4.81 -1.59 1.55
CA ASN A 27 4.33 -0.20 1.44
C ASN A 27 4.02 0.41 2.81
N ILE A 28 3.38 -0.36 3.71
CA ILE A 28 3.17 0.06 5.10
C ILE A 28 4.51 0.31 5.80
N TRP A 29 5.49 -0.59 5.63
CA TRP A 29 6.81 -0.43 6.24
C TRP A 29 7.54 0.81 5.71
N ARG A 30 7.53 1.04 4.38
CA ARG A 30 8.08 2.26 3.79
C ARG A 30 7.41 3.51 4.32
N ARG A 31 6.09 3.50 4.52
CA ARG A 31 5.37 4.62 5.12
C ARG A 31 5.80 4.90 6.55
N ILE A 32 6.04 3.86 7.35
CA ILE A 32 6.51 4.04 8.74
C ILE A 32 7.96 4.52 8.75
N ALA A 33 8.84 3.86 7.98
CA ALA A 33 10.27 4.14 7.95
C ALA A 33 10.60 5.51 7.33
N LEU A 34 9.95 5.86 6.22
CA LEU A 34 10.22 7.09 5.46
C LEU A 34 9.25 8.22 5.81
N ARG A 35 8.16 7.95 6.55
CA ARG A 35 7.05 8.89 6.81
C ARG A 35 6.37 9.42 5.53
N GLN A 36 6.60 8.78 4.39
CA GLN A 36 6.02 9.13 3.09
C GLN A 36 4.79 8.27 2.78
N ASP A 37 3.85 8.76 1.95
CA ASP A 37 2.58 8.06 1.75
C ASP A 37 2.71 6.88 0.81
N CYS A 38 3.50 7.06 -0.26
CA CYS A 38 3.68 6.12 -1.35
C CYS A 38 5.01 6.40 -2.08
N CYS A 39 5.82 5.35 -2.31
CA CYS A 39 6.98 5.41 -3.19
C CYS A 39 6.96 4.17 -4.10
N GLY A 40 6.55 4.34 -5.35
CA GLY A 40 6.43 3.24 -6.31
C GLY A 40 5.31 3.50 -7.31
N ASN A 41 4.23 2.73 -7.24
CA ASN A 41 3.10 2.84 -8.16
C ASN A 41 1.81 3.24 -7.43
N HIS A 42 1.18 4.33 -7.87
CA HIS A 42 -0.18 4.68 -7.48
C HIS A 42 -1.12 3.55 -7.92
N GLY A 43 -1.62 2.77 -6.96
CA GLY A 43 -2.48 1.61 -7.26
C GLY A 43 -2.13 0.34 -6.49
N GLU A 44 -0.94 0.25 -5.87
CA GLU A 44 -0.56 -0.96 -5.12
C GLU A 44 -1.21 -1.01 -3.73
N PRO A 45 -1.53 -2.21 -3.19
CA PRO A 45 -2.07 -2.31 -1.85
C PRO A 45 -1.07 -1.79 -0.81
N GLY A 46 -1.58 -1.07 0.20
CA GLY A 46 -0.74 -0.40 1.19
C GLY A 46 -0.25 0.99 0.80
N CYS A 47 -0.46 1.34 -0.47
CA CYS A 47 -0.50 2.68 -1.03
C CYS A 47 -2.00 3.08 -1.19
#